data_AF-A0A1V5Q8U1-F1
#
_entry.id   AF-A0A1V5Q8U1-F1
#
_cell.length_a   1.000
_cell.length_b   1.000
_cell.length_c   1.000
_cell.angle_alpha   90.00
_cell.angle_beta   90.00
_cell.angle_gamma   90.00
#
_symmetry.space_group_name_H-M   'P 1'
#
loop_
_entity.id
_entity.type
_entity.pdbx_description
1 polymer ?
#
loop_
_entity_poly.entity_id
_entity_poly.type
_entity_poly.pdbx_seq_one_letter_code
_entity_poly.pdbx_strand_id
1 'polypeptide(L)' 'MAVCLTDWRPEIEEIFESGKEIVTAHSVDEMAEKADYYLKHDRERLDIAAAGYKRVKEQYSYPKAVSRIINKTKEVFGI' A
#
# COMPACT_ATOMS: atom_id res chain seq x y z
N MET A 1 -2.81 10.85 11.41
CA MET A 1 -2.45 9.77 10.47
C MET A 1 -2.56 10.33 9.06
N ALA A 2 -1.66 10.00 8.14
CA ALA A 2 -1.64 10.56 6.78
C ALA A 2 -1.88 9.45 5.74
N VAL A 3 -2.57 9.79 4.65
CA VAL A 3 -2.81 8.88 3.51
C VAL A 3 -1.56 8.84 2.61
N CYS A 4 -1.27 7.69 2.02
CA CYS A 4 -0.22 7.57 1.02
C CYS A 4 -0.80 7.87 -0.37
N LEU A 5 -0.27 8.90 -1.03
CA LEU A 5 -0.60 9.27 -2.41
C LEU A 5 0.64 9.09 -3.29
N THR A 6 0.55 8.27 -4.33
CA THR A 6 1.69 7.91 -5.19
C THR A 6 1.28 7.81 -6.66
N ASP A 7 2.25 7.76 -7.57
CA ASP A 7 1.99 7.44 -8.97
C ASP A 7 1.48 6.01 -9.14
N TRP A 8 0.63 5.80 -10.14
CA TRP A 8 0.15 4.47 -10.48
C TRP A 8 1.24 3.64 -11.15
N ARG A 9 1.39 2.41 -10.68
CA ARG A 9 2.29 1.38 -11.23
C ARG A 9 1.58 0.03 -11.13
N PRO A 10 1.75 -0.87 -12.11
CA PRO A 10 1.13 -2.19 -12.06
C PRO A 10 1.55 -2.99 -10.82
N GLU A 11 2.81 -2.88 -10.39
CA GLU A 11 3.32 -3.56 -9.18
C GLU A 11 2.62 -3.09 -7.90
N ILE A 12 2.16 -1.83 -7.88
CA ILE A 12 1.44 -1.27 -6.74
C ILE A 12 0.05 -1.88 -6.63
N GLU A 13 -0.63 -2.17 -7.74
CA GLU A 13 -1.94 -2.83 -7.75
C GLU A 13 -1.85 -4.31 -7.33
N GLU A 14 -0.73 -4.97 -7.59
CA GLU A 14 -0.48 -6.33 -7.07
C GLU A 14 -0.34 -6.35 -5.54
N ILE A 15 0.13 -5.24 -4.96
CA ILE A 15 0.48 -5.13 -3.55
C ILE A 15 -0.61 -4.45 -2.72
N PHE A 16 -1.35 -3.50 -3.28
CA PHE A 16 -2.33 -2.66 -2.58
C PHE A 16 -3.56 -2.43 -3.44
N GLU A 17 -4.70 -2.23 -2.79
CA GLU A 17 -5.93 -1.80 -3.45
C GLU A 17 -6.07 -0.27 -3.43
N SER A 18 -6.00 0.35 -4.61
CA SER A 18 -6.16 1.80 -4.76
C SER A 18 -7.55 2.25 -4.31
N GLY A 19 -7.62 3.36 -3.57
CA GLY A 19 -8.84 3.90 -2.99
C GLY A 19 -9.30 3.21 -1.69
N LYS A 20 -8.67 2.10 -1.29
CA LYS A 20 -8.95 1.45 0.01
C LYS A 20 -7.78 1.52 0.97
N GLU A 21 -6.56 1.39 0.48
CA GLU A 21 -5.36 1.25 1.32
C GLU A 21 -4.32 2.33 1.04
N ILE A 22 -4.24 2.74 -0.23
CA ILE A 22 -3.43 3.84 -0.73
C ILE A 22 -4.22 4.57 -1.82
N VAL A 23 -3.74 5.73 -2.22
CA VAL A 23 -4.29 6.46 -3.36
C VAL A 23 -3.23 6.50 -4.45
N THR A 24 -3.59 6.05 -5.65
CA THR A 24 -2.73 6.18 -6.84
C THR A 24 -3.27 7.23 -7.80
N ALA A 25 -2.40 7.87 -8.56
CA ALA A 25 -2.75 8.81 -9.64
C ALA A 25 -1.90 8.54 -10.88
N HIS A 26 -2.48 8.70 -12.08
CA HIS A 26 -1.81 8.48 -13.36
C HIS A 26 -1.16 9.75 -13.92
N SER A 27 -1.50 10.92 -13.38
CA SER A 27 -0.94 12.20 -13.79
C SER A 27 -0.73 13.13 -12.59
N VAL A 28 0.10 14.16 -12.79
CA VAL A 28 0.35 15.20 -11.76
C VAL A 28 -0.91 15.99 -11.46
N ASP A 29 -1.74 16.25 -12.48
CA ASP A 29 -3.00 16.98 -12.35
C ASP A 29 -3.99 16.20 -11.47
N GLU A 30 -4.20 14.92 -11.78
CA GLU A 30 -5.00 14.00 -10.96
C GLU A 30 -4.46 13.85 -9.53
N MET A 31 -3.14 13.86 -9.36
CA MET A 31 -2.52 13.83 -8.04
C MET A 31 -2.87 15.08 -7.24
N ALA A 32 -2.87 16.26 -7.86
CA ALA A 32 -3.26 17.51 -7.22
C ALA A 32 -4.75 17.54 -6.86
N GLU A 33 -5.62 17.09 -7.76
CA GLU A 33 -7.06 16.97 -7.51
C GLU A 33 -7.35 16.03 -6.34
N LYS A 34 -6.73 14.84 -6.33
CA LYS A 34 -6.88 13.87 -5.25
C LYS A 34 -6.33 14.41 -3.93
N ALA A 35 -5.20 15.12 -3.94
CA ALA A 35 -4.67 15.75 -2.74
C ALA A 35 -5.65 16.76 -2.14
N ASP A 36 -6.24 17.65 -2.95
CA ASP A 36 -7.25 18.60 -2.49
C ASP A 36 -8.53 17.90 -1.99
N TYR A 37 -8.98 16.86 -2.70
CA TYR A 37 -10.14 16.07 -2.29
C TYR A 37 -9.93 15.43 -0.91
N TYR A 38 -8.83 14.70 -0.69
CA TYR A 38 -8.59 14.00 0.58
C TYR A 38 -8.25 14.95 1.74
N LEU A 39 -7.79 16.17 1.47
CA LEU A 39 -7.66 17.21 2.49
C LEU A 39 -9.01 17.67 3.05
N LYS A 40 -10.09 17.58 2.25
CA LYS A 40 -11.46 17.92 2.65
C LYS A 40 -12.26 16.73 3.21
N HIS A 41 -11.77 15.50 2.99
CA HIS A 41 -12.45 14.25 3.39
C HIS A 41 -11.68 13.54 4.50
N ASP A 42 -11.64 14.14 5.69
CA ASP A 42 -10.86 13.64 6.83
C ASP A 42 -11.15 12.19 7.22
N ARG A 43 -12.43 11.80 7.26
CA ARG A 43 -12.82 10.46 7.68
C ARG A 43 -12.33 9.40 6.69
N GLU A 44 -12.64 9.59 5.42
CA GLU A 44 -12.20 8.70 4.34
C GLU A 44 -10.67 8.61 4.29
N ARG A 45 -9.98 9.75 4.42
CA ARG A 45 -8.52 9.82 4.49
C ARG A 45 -7.95 8.98 5.64
N LEU A 46 -8.55 9.08 6.83
CA LEU A 46 -8.10 8.32 8.01
C LEU A 46 -8.40 6.83 7.87
N ASP A 47 -9.54 6.46 7.30
CA ASP A 47 -9.93 5.07 7.07
C ASP A 47 -8.96 4.39 6.08
N ILE A 48 -8.62 5.06 4.97
CA ILE A 48 -7.64 4.56 4.00
C ILE A 48 -6.25 4.43 4.63
N ALA A 49 -5.80 5.46 5.36
CA ALA A 49 -4.51 5.42 6.05
C ALA A 49 -4.44 4.26 7.06
N ALA A 50 -5.55 3.96 7.75
CA ALA A 50 -5.63 2.88 8.73
C ALA A 50 -5.55 1.51 8.03
N ALA A 51 -6.28 1.34 6.93
CA ALA A 51 -6.29 0.12 6.14
C ALA A 51 -4.90 -0.17 5.54
N GLY A 52 -4.26 0.84 4.93
CA GLY A 52 -2.90 0.72 4.40
C GLY A 52 -1.88 0.34 5.47
N TYR A 53 -1.93 1.01 6.64
CA TYR A 53 -1.07 0.67 7.77
C TYR A 53 -1.30 -0.78 8.26
N LYS A 54 -2.57 -1.20 8.37
CA LYS A 54 -2.92 -2.56 8.78
C LYS A 54 -2.35 -3.60 7.83
N ARG A 55 -2.50 -3.43 6.51
CA ARG A 55 -1.94 -4.34 5.50
C ARG A 55 -0.42 -4.43 5.58
N VAL A 56 0.27 -3.30 5.69
CA VAL A 56 1.74 -3.27 5.82
C VAL A 56 2.18 -4.01 7.08
N LYS A 57 1.55 -3.72 8.22
CA LYS A 57 1.86 -4.38 9.49
C LYS A 57 1.60 -5.88 9.44
N GLU A 58 0.51 -6.29 8.80
CA GLU A 58 0.12 -7.69 8.69
C GLU A 58 0.96 -8.45 7.68
N GLN A 59 1.36 -7.89 6.55
CA GLN A 59 2.01 -8.66 5.47
C GLN A 59 3.51 -8.42 5.33
N TYR A 60 4.00 -7.23 5.70
CA TYR A 60 5.35 -6.76 5.41
C TYR A 60 6.20 -6.56 6.66
N SER A 61 5.89 -7.26 7.75
CA SER A 61 6.72 -7.26 8.95
C SER A 61 8.02 -8.04 8.73
N TYR A 62 9.11 -7.60 9.39
CA TYR A 62 10.43 -8.26 9.28
C TYR A 62 10.39 -9.77 9.52
N PRO A 63 9.68 -10.31 10.55
CA PRO A 63 9.60 -11.75 10.74
C PRO A 63 8.96 -12.46 9.54
N LYS A 64 7.90 -11.89 8.94
CA LYS A 64 7.24 -12.47 7.78
C LYS A 64 8.12 -12.42 6.53
N ALA A 65 8.84 -11.33 6.33
CA ALA A 65 9.80 -11.21 5.23
C ALA A 65 10.88 -12.29 5.33
N VAL A 66 11.46 -12.48 6.53
CA VAL A 66 12.46 -13.52 6.78
C VAL A 66 11.88 -14.92 6.57
N SER A 67 10.68 -15.21 7.11
CA SER A 67 10.01 -16.49 6.89
C SER A 67 9.73 -16.75 5.42
N ARG A 68 9.33 -15.73 4.64
CA ARG A 68 9.08 -15.85 3.20
C ARG A 68 10.36 -16.20 2.45
N ILE A 69 11.48 -15.57 2.77
CA ILE A 69 12.80 -15.88 2.19
C ILE A 69 13.20 -17.32 2.52
N ILE A 70 13.14 -17.71 3.80
CA ILE A 70 13.51 -19.06 4.24
C ILE A 70 12.66 -20.12 3.53
N ASN A 71 11.34 -19.94 3.47
CA ASN A 71 10.45 -20.88 2.80
C ASN A 71 10.74 -20.97 1.29
N LYS A 72 11.03 -19.84 0.65
CA LYS A 72 11.44 -19.80 -0.77
C LYS A 72 12.75 -20.58 -0.99
N THR A 73 13.73 -20.42 -0.09
CA THR A 73 14.99 -21.17 -0.13
C THR A 73 14.75 -22.67 0.03
N LYS A 74 13.87 -23.09 0.95
CA LYS A 74 13.52 -24.51 1.09
C LYS A 74 12.87 -25.11 -0.15
N GLU A 75 11.95 -24.37 -0.77
CA GLU A 75 11.29 -24.79 -2.02
C GLU A 75 12.27 -24.94 -3.19
N VAL A 76 13.21 -24.00 -3.33
CA VAL A 76 14.19 -24.00 -4.43
C VAL A 76 15.29 -25.03 -4.22
N PHE A 77 15.78 -25.20 -3.00
CA PHE A 77 16.92 -26.07 -2.68
C PHE A 77 16.52 -27.43 -2.10
N GLY A 78 15.23 -27.68 -1.89
CA GLY A 78 14.69 -28.98 -1.47
C GLY A 78 15.10 -29.45 -0.06
N ILE A 79 15.45 -28.51 0.82
CA ILE A 79 15.87 -28.77 2.22
C ILE A 79 14.78 -28.48 3.25
#